data_AF-A0A961S3M3-F1
#
_entry.id   AF-A0A961S3M3-F1
#
_cell.length_a   1.000
_cell.length_b   1.000
_cell.length_c   1.000
_cell.angle_alpha   90.00
_cell.angle_beta   90.00
_cell.angle_gamma   90.00
#
_symmetry.space_group_name_H-M   'P 1'
#
loop_
_entity.id
_entity.type
_entity.pdbx_description
1 polymer ?
#
loop_
_entity_poly.entity_id
_entity_poly.type
_entity_poly.pdbx_seq_one_letter_code
_entity_poly.pdbx_strand_id
1 'polypeptide(L)'
;MSLTDTRSSAGLTARQNWGIVALLAAAVILWMFFAVWPDWLVALMGPKKTFVNAIFNGVTVAGLYFLVASGFTLVFGLMRNVNLAHGSLYLLGAYVGYTVADWTGLWLLGVAGGMLSMAVAGVLLQVLVFRRLEGDDLRQTLVTIGIS
;
A
#
# COMPACT_ATOMS: atom_id res chain seq x y z
N MET A 1 63.28 -9.89 33.26
CA MET A 1 62.27 -10.88 33.69
C MET A 1 60.92 -10.34 33.25
N SER A 2 60.45 -10.81 32.10
CA SER A 2 59.53 -10.12 31.20
C SER A 2 58.10 -10.65 31.34
N LEU A 3 57.17 -9.72 31.53
CA LEU A 3 55.77 -9.71 31.08
C LEU A 3 54.88 -10.90 31.49
N THR A 4 54.14 -10.68 32.57
CA THR A 4 52.85 -11.32 32.82
C THR A 4 51.88 -10.99 31.68
N ASP A 5 51.62 -12.01 30.86
CA ASP A 5 50.67 -12.03 29.76
C ASP A 5 49.23 -11.86 30.29
N THR A 6 48.74 -10.61 30.27
CA THR A 6 47.37 -10.29 30.65
C THR A 6 46.43 -10.59 29.50
N ARG A 7 45.90 -11.82 29.51
CA ARG A 7 44.54 -12.20 29.13
C ARG A 7 43.98 -11.56 27.85
N SER A 8 44.03 -12.36 26.77
CA SER A 8 42.88 -12.69 25.91
C SER A 8 41.74 -11.66 25.93
N SER A 9 41.91 -10.58 25.16
CA SER A 9 40.80 -9.73 24.74
C SER A 9 39.91 -10.55 23.82
N ALA A 10 38.80 -11.04 24.36
CA ALA A 10 37.76 -11.77 23.66
C ALA A 10 37.25 -10.96 22.46
N GLY A 11 37.75 -11.28 21.26
CA GLY A 11 37.21 -10.78 20.01
C GLY A 11 35.85 -11.41 19.78
N LEU A 12 34.78 -10.71 20.18
CA LEU A 12 33.41 -11.05 19.80
C LEU A 12 33.32 -11.01 18.28
N THR A 13 33.37 -12.18 17.64
CA THR A 13 33.26 -12.34 16.19
C THR A 13 31.90 -11.77 15.75
N ALA A 14 31.85 -11.04 14.63
CA ALA A 14 30.63 -10.37 14.15
C ALA A 14 29.39 -11.28 14.10
N ARG A 15 29.57 -12.59 13.86
CA ARG A 15 28.50 -13.62 13.94
C ARG A 15 27.86 -13.77 15.31
N GLN A 16 28.62 -13.62 16.40
CA GLN A 16 28.10 -13.73 17.76
C GLN A 16 27.26 -12.50 18.16
N ASN A 17 27.60 -11.32 17.64
CA ASN A 17 26.78 -10.11 17.83
C ASN A 17 25.39 -10.26 17.19
N TRP A 18 25.28 -10.87 16.01
CA TRP A 18 23.98 -11.19 15.39
C TRP A 18 23.14 -12.15 16.24
N GLY A 19 23.77 -13.14 16.87
CA GLY A 19 23.10 -14.05 17.81
C GLY A 19 22.55 -13.33 19.03
N ILE A 20 23.33 -12.40 19.60
CA ILE A 20 22.90 -11.57 20.75
C ILE A 20 21.74 -10.66 20.35
N VAL A 21 21.82 -10.00 19.19
CA VAL A 21 20.73 -9.13 18.70
C VAL A 21 19.45 -9.94 18.46
N ALA A 22 19.54 -11.12 17.85
CA ALA A 22 18.39 -11.98 17.63
C ALA A 22 17.77 -12.46 18.97
N LEU A 23 18.60 -12.82 19.96
CA LEU A 23 18.15 -13.22 21.29
C LEU A 23 17.51 -12.06 22.05
N LEU A 24 18.07 -10.85 21.99
CA LEU A 24 17.49 -9.66 22.59
C LEU A 24 16.16 -9.30 21.94
N ALA A 25 16.08 -9.34 20.60
CA ALA A 25 14.83 -9.13 19.88
C ALA A 25 13.77 -10.16 20.28
N ALA A 26 14.14 -11.45 20.34
CA ALA A 26 13.25 -12.52 20.78
C ALA A 26 12.80 -12.33 22.24
N ALA A 27 13.71 -11.93 23.15
CA ALA A 27 13.39 -11.65 24.54
C ALA A 27 12.43 -10.45 24.69
N VAL A 28 12.63 -9.39 23.91
CA VAL A 28 11.74 -8.23 23.86
C VAL A 28 10.36 -8.62 23.32
N ILE A 29 10.30 -9.40 22.23
CA ILE A 29 9.05 -9.92 21.67
C ILE A 29 8.30 -10.77 22.70
N LEU A 30 9.02 -11.65 23.39
CA LEU A 30 8.46 -12.54 24.40
C LEU A 30 7.95 -11.77 25.63
N TRP A 31 8.70 -10.76 26.09
CA TRP A 31 8.25 -9.83 27.14
C TRP A 31 6.99 -9.07 26.71
N MET A 32 6.95 -8.59 25.47
CA MET A 32 5.81 -7.84 24.94
C MET A 32 4.52 -8.67 24.88
N PHE A 33 4.61 -9.98 24.62
CA PHE A 33 3.45 -10.88 24.51
C PHE A 33 2.98 -11.47 25.86
N PHE A 34 3.92 -11.90 26.71
CA PHE A 34 3.59 -12.65 27.93
C PHE A 34 3.63 -11.81 29.21
N ALA A 35 4.40 -10.71 29.26
CA ALA A 35 4.51 -9.91 30.46
C ALA A 35 3.31 -8.96 30.63
N VAL A 36 2.94 -8.70 31.89
CA VAL A 36 1.98 -7.64 32.22
C VAL A 36 2.62 -6.30 31.87
N TRP A 37 1.96 -5.57 30.97
CA TRP A 37 2.44 -4.26 30.53
C TRP A 37 2.45 -3.28 31.70
N PRO A 38 3.56 -2.56 31.95
CA PRO A 38 3.63 -1.56 33.01
C PRO A 38 2.58 -0.46 32.82
N ASP A 39 2.09 0.13 33.92
CA ASP A 39 1.02 1.14 33.86
C ASP A 39 1.38 2.38 33.03
N TRP A 40 2.66 2.79 33.03
CA TRP A 40 3.15 3.88 32.18
C TRP A 40 3.06 3.55 30.69
N LEU A 41 3.23 2.28 30.32
CA LEU A 41 3.20 1.80 28.95
C LEU A 41 1.76 1.61 28.48
N VAL A 42 0.87 1.16 29.38
CA VAL A 42 -0.58 1.13 29.15
C VAL A 42 -1.15 2.55 29.03
N ALA A 43 -0.63 3.52 29.79
CA ALA A 43 -1.04 4.92 29.67
C ALA A 43 -0.63 5.54 28.32
N LEU A 44 0.52 5.12 27.75
CA LEU A 44 1.02 5.63 26.47
C LEU A 44 0.41 4.91 25.25
N MET A 45 0.28 3.58 25.30
CA MET A 45 -0.11 2.75 24.15
C MET A 45 -1.51 2.14 24.28
N GLY A 46 -2.20 2.40 25.38
CA GLY A 46 -3.49 1.80 25.71
C GLY A 46 -3.39 0.36 26.22
N PRO A 47 -4.52 -0.23 26.66
CA PRO A 47 -4.57 -1.62 27.09
C PRO A 47 -4.13 -2.57 25.97
N LYS A 48 -3.57 -3.73 26.35
CA LYS A 48 -3.16 -4.80 25.40
C LYS A 48 -4.21 -5.14 24.34
N LYS A 49 -5.50 -5.09 24.70
CA LYS A 49 -6.62 -5.32 23.78
C LYS A 49 -6.70 -4.28 22.67
N THR A 50 -6.49 -3.01 23.01
CA THR A 50 -6.50 -1.89 22.05
C THR A 50 -5.31 -1.98 21.11
N PHE A 51 -4.13 -2.31 21.62
CA PHE A 51 -2.94 -2.53 20.80
C PHE A 51 -3.13 -3.67 19.80
N VAL A 52 -3.65 -4.82 20.24
CA VAL A 52 -3.98 -5.94 19.35
C VAL A 52 -5.00 -5.54 18.29
N ASN A 53 -6.08 -4.85 18.67
CA ASN A 53 -7.06 -4.32 17.72
C ASN A 53 -6.45 -3.34 16.73
N ALA A 54 -5.51 -2.47 17.16
CA ALA A 54 -4.82 -1.53 16.29
C ALA A 54 -3.94 -2.23 15.27
N ILE A 55 -3.23 -3.31 15.66
CA ILE A 55 -2.47 -4.15 14.73
C ILE A 55 -3.41 -4.78 13.70
N PHE A 56 -4.50 -5.42 14.12
CA PHE A 56 -5.45 -6.03 13.19
C PHE A 56 -6.07 -5.01 12.24
N ASN A 57 -6.48 -3.85 12.75
CA ASN A 57 -7.01 -2.76 11.93
C ASN A 57 -5.96 -2.27 10.91
N GLY A 58 -4.71 -2.08 11.36
CA GLY A 58 -3.60 -1.71 10.49
C GLY A 58 -3.35 -2.74 9.39
N VAL A 59 -3.37 -4.04 9.72
CA VAL A 59 -3.23 -5.13 8.74
C VAL A 59 -4.42 -5.16 7.77
N THR A 60 -5.65 -4.92 8.24
CA THR A 60 -6.82 -4.83 7.36
C THR A 60 -6.67 -3.69 6.35
N VAL A 61 -6.30 -2.49 6.80
CA VAL A 61 -6.10 -1.33 5.92
C VAL A 61 -4.92 -1.53 4.98
N ALA A 62 -3.81 -2.08 5.47
CA ALA A 62 -2.65 -2.44 4.65
C ALA A 62 -3.01 -3.50 3.59
N GLY A 63 -3.84 -4.49 3.95
CA GLY A 63 -4.35 -5.50 3.02
C GLY A 63 -5.23 -4.91 1.93
N LEU A 64 -6.10 -3.95 2.27
CA LEU A 64 -6.89 -3.21 1.29
C LEU A 64 -6.01 -2.42 0.32
N TYR A 65 -5.03 -1.67 0.83
CA TYR A 65 -4.09 -0.92 -0.01
C TYR A 65 -3.20 -1.84 -0.85
N PHE A 66 -2.76 -2.97 -0.29
CA PHE A 66 -2.01 -3.99 -1.02
C PHE A 66 -2.84 -4.57 -2.18
N LEU A 67 -4.10 -4.91 -1.93
CA LEU A 67 -5.00 -5.43 -2.96
C LEU A 67 -5.16 -4.41 -4.10
N VAL A 68 -5.43 -3.14 -3.76
CA VAL A 68 -5.55 -2.06 -4.75
C VAL A 68 -4.25 -1.88 -5.54
N ALA A 69 -3.10 -1.81 -4.87
CA ALA A 69 -1.80 -1.65 -5.52
C ALA A 69 -1.47 -2.84 -6.43
N SER A 70 -1.69 -4.07 -5.97
CA SER A 70 -1.46 -5.29 -6.75
C SER A 70 -2.37 -5.35 -7.98
N GLY A 71 -3.62 -4.93 -7.86
CA GLY A 71 -4.56 -4.84 -8.98
C GLY A 71 -4.10 -3.84 -10.03
N PHE A 72 -3.66 -2.66 -9.58
CA PHE A 72 -3.08 -1.64 -10.46
C PHE A 72 -1.84 -2.18 -11.19
N THR A 73 -0.91 -2.81 -10.47
CA THR A 73 0.28 -3.45 -11.08
C THR A 73 -0.10 -4.51 -12.11
N LEU A 74 -1.10 -5.35 -11.83
CA LEU A 74 -1.57 -6.37 -12.77
C LEU A 74 -2.18 -5.76 -14.04
N VAL A 75 -2.99 -4.70 -13.89
CA VAL A 75 -3.59 -4.00 -15.04
C VAL A 75 -2.51 -3.40 -15.95
N PHE A 76 -1.53 -2.67 -15.38
CA PHE A 76 -0.43 -2.11 -16.17
C PHE A 76 0.54 -3.18 -16.69
N GLY A 77 0.76 -4.25 -15.95
CA GLY A 77 1.62 -5.36 -16.38
C GLY A 77 1.06 -6.11 -17.59
N LEU A 78 -0.27 -6.14 -17.75
CA LEU A 78 -0.95 -6.76 -18.89
C LEU A 78 -1.17 -5.77 -20.05
N MET A 79 -1.36 -4.48 -19.78
CA MET A 79 -1.50 -3.47 -20.82
C MET A 79 -0.14 -3.12 -21.46
N ARG A 80 0.06 -3.52 -22.71
CA ARG A 80 1.27 -3.21 -23.52
C ARG A 80 1.41 -1.73 -23.92
N ASN A 81 0.49 -0.85 -23.51
CA ASN A 81 0.52 0.58 -23.80
C ASN A 81 0.21 1.39 -22.53
N VAL A 82 1.09 2.32 -22.16
CA VAL A 82 0.95 3.18 -20.99
C VAL A 82 0.17 4.43 -21.41
N ASN A 83 -1.16 4.33 -21.37
CA ASN A 83 -2.03 5.49 -21.51
C ASN A 83 -2.02 6.28 -20.18
N LEU A 84 -1.42 7.47 -20.14
CA LEU A 84 -1.35 8.33 -18.95
C LEU A 84 -2.73 8.79 -18.46
N ALA A 85 -3.73 8.91 -19.35
CA ALA A 85 -5.10 9.26 -18.98
C ALA A 85 -5.81 8.15 -18.20
N HIS A 86 -5.21 6.96 -18.13
CA HIS A 86 -5.76 5.85 -17.35
C HIS A 86 -5.90 6.20 -15.86
N GLY A 87 -4.93 6.94 -15.31
CA GLY A 87 -4.97 7.37 -13.91
C GLY A 87 -6.07 8.39 -13.61
N SER A 88 -6.24 9.40 -14.48
CA SER A 88 -7.27 10.43 -14.33
C SER A 88 -8.68 9.88 -14.53
N LEU A 89 -8.87 8.97 -15.49
CA LEU A 89 -10.14 8.26 -15.68
C LEU A 89 -10.48 7.36 -14.49
N TYR A 90 -9.51 6.61 -13.97
CA TYR A 90 -9.69 5.80 -12.77
C TYR A 90 -10.17 6.65 -11.58
N LEU A 91 -9.52 7.80 -11.33
CA LEU A 91 -9.91 8.72 -10.27
C LEU A 91 -11.31 9.32 -10.49
N LEU A 92 -11.66 9.68 -11.74
CA LEU A 92 -12.99 10.17 -12.08
C LEU A 92 -14.06 9.14 -11.72
N GLY A 93 -13.88 7.88 -12.11
CA GLY A 93 -14.84 6.80 -11.83
C GLY A 93 -14.96 6.51 -10.34
N ALA A 94 -13.83 6.51 -9.62
CA ALA A 94 -13.80 6.34 -8.17
C ALA A 94 -14.52 7.49 -7.45
N TYR A 95 -14.30 8.74 -7.86
CA TYR A 95 -14.94 9.91 -7.27
C TYR A 95 -16.46 9.92 -7.48
N VAL A 96 -16.92 9.61 -8.70
CA VAL A 96 -18.35 9.49 -9.00
C VAL A 96 -18.98 8.35 -8.19
N GLY A 97 -18.34 7.18 -8.16
CA GLY A 97 -18.82 6.05 -7.38
C GLY A 97 -18.90 6.34 -5.88
N TYR A 98 -17.89 7.03 -5.32
CA TYR A 98 -17.89 7.49 -3.94
C TYR A 98 -19.04 8.47 -3.66
N THR A 99 -19.22 9.47 -4.53
CA THR A 99 -20.30 10.46 -4.38
C THR A 99 -21.68 9.81 -4.42
N VAL A 100 -21.89 8.85 -5.34
CA VAL A 100 -23.16 8.10 -5.42
C VAL A 100 -23.37 7.22 -4.19
N ALA A 101 -22.32 6.56 -3.69
CA ALA A 101 -22.40 5.77 -2.47
C ALA A 101 -22.74 6.64 -1.24
N ASP A 102 -22.14 7.83 -1.14
CA ASP A 102 -22.36 8.78 -0.05
C ASP A 102 -23.80 9.32 -0.05
N TRP A 103 -24.33 9.68 -1.22
CA TRP A 103 -25.68 10.22 -1.34
C TRP A 103 -26.78 9.16 -1.14
N THR A 104 -26.56 7.96 -1.67
CA THR A 104 -27.57 6.88 -1.60
C THR A 104 -27.47 6.05 -0.32
N GLY A 105 -26.32 6.11 0.37
CA GLY A 105 -25.98 5.20 1.47
C GLY A 105 -25.76 3.75 1.03
N LEU A 106 -25.89 3.44 -0.26
CA LEU A 106 -25.76 2.09 -0.80
C LEU A 106 -24.46 1.96 -1.60
N TRP A 107 -23.51 1.20 -1.06
CA TRP A 107 -22.25 0.91 -1.73
C TRP A 107 -22.42 0.27 -3.12
N LEU A 108 -23.42 -0.60 -3.29
CA LEU A 108 -23.72 -1.25 -4.57
C LEU A 108 -24.08 -0.24 -5.67
N LEU A 109 -24.84 0.81 -5.32
CA LEU A 109 -25.19 1.88 -6.25
C LEU A 109 -23.98 2.74 -6.58
N GLY A 110 -23.07 2.94 -5.62
CA GLY A 110 -21.76 3.55 -5.87
C GLY A 110 -20.94 2.80 -6.90
N VAL A 111 -20.85 1.46 -6.77
CA VAL A 111 -20.14 0.61 -7.75
C VAL A 111 -20.79 0.71 -9.13
N ALA A 112 -22.12 0.61 -9.20
CA ALA A 112 -22.86 0.75 -10.45
C ALA A 112 -22.66 2.13 -11.09
N GLY A 113 -22.72 3.21 -10.30
CA GLY A 113 -22.49 4.57 -10.74
C GLY A 113 -21.07 4.79 -11.27
N GLY A 114 -20.07 4.26 -10.57
CA GLY A 114 -18.67 4.26 -11.02
C GLY A 114 -18.51 3.54 -12.37
N MET A 115 -19.05 2.31 -12.50
CA MET A 115 -19.03 1.56 -13.77
C MET A 115 -19.71 2.32 -14.90
N LEU A 116 -20.90 2.89 -14.65
CA LEU A 116 -21.66 3.59 -15.67
C LEU A 116 -20.92 4.85 -16.13
N SER A 117 -20.32 5.60 -15.20
CA SER A 117 -19.51 6.78 -15.52
C SER A 117 -18.30 6.44 -16.39
N MET A 118 -17.63 5.31 -16.10
CA MET A 118 -16.49 4.84 -16.90
C MET A 118 -16.92 4.33 -18.27
N ALA A 119 -18.06 3.66 -18.37
CA ALA A 119 -18.61 3.25 -19.65
C ALA A 119 -18.88 4.47 -20.55
N VAL A 120 -19.49 5.52 -19.99
CA VAL A 120 -19.75 6.78 -20.72
C VAL A 120 -18.44 7.48 -21.09
N ALA A 121 -17.50 7.61 -20.15
CA ALA A 121 -16.21 8.23 -20.40
C ALA A 121 -15.40 7.50 -21.48
N GLY A 122 -15.42 6.16 -21.46
CA GLY A 122 -14.78 5.31 -22.47
C GLY A 122 -15.39 5.49 -23.86
N VAL A 123 -16.73 5.54 -23.97
CA VAL A 123 -17.42 5.83 -25.23
C VAL A 123 -17.09 7.22 -25.75
N LEU A 124 -17.06 8.23 -24.87
CA LEU A 124 -16.67 9.59 -25.24
C LEU A 124 -15.23 9.63 -25.79
N LEU A 125 -14.28 9.00 -25.10
CA LEU A 125 -12.89 8.88 -25.57
C LEU A 125 -12.79 8.19 -26.93
N GLN A 126 -13.53 7.10 -27.13
CA GLN A 126 -13.55 6.39 -28.40
C GLN A 126 -14.02 7.29 -29.56
N VAL A 127 -15.10 8.04 -29.34
CA VAL A 127 -15.73 8.85 -30.39
C VAL A 127 -14.97 10.15 -30.65
N LEU A 128 -14.48 10.82 -29.60
CA LEU A 128 -13.82 12.13 -29.69
C LEU A 128 -12.35 12.01 -30.08
N VAL A 129 -11.65 11.03 -29.51
CA VAL A 129 -10.18 10.93 -29.60
C VAL A 129 -9.79 9.85 -30.61
N PHE A 130 -10.12 8.59 -30.35
CA PHE A 130 -9.59 7.49 -31.16
C PHE A 130 -10.08 7.50 -32.61
N ARG A 131 -11.36 7.85 -32.85
CA ARG A 131 -11.89 8.01 -34.22
C ARG A 131 -11.22 9.15 -35.03
N ARG A 132 -10.52 10.08 -34.37
CA ARG A 132 -9.80 11.19 -35.03
C ARG A 132 -8.31 10.94 -35.19
N LEU A 133 -7.78 9.86 -34.62
CA LEU A 133 -6.34 9.59 -34.48
C LEU A 133 -5.89 8.24 -35.08
N GLU A 134 -6.68 7.61 -35.95
CA GLU A 134 -6.22 6.43 -36.68
C GLU A 134 -4.99 6.76 -37.56
N GLY A 135 -3.82 6.20 -37.22
CA GLY A 135 -2.67 6.10 -38.12
C GLY A 135 -1.30 6.56 -37.60
N ASP A 136 -1.16 7.15 -36.40
CA ASP A 136 0.12 7.72 -35.95
C ASP A 136 0.34 7.60 -34.42
N ASP A 137 1.14 6.61 -34.00
CA ASP A 137 1.40 6.24 -32.59
C ASP A 137 1.95 7.41 -31.74
N LEU A 138 2.70 8.32 -32.37
CA LEU A 138 3.30 9.47 -31.69
C LEU A 138 2.25 10.51 -31.27
N ARG A 139 1.22 10.73 -32.11
CA ARG A 139 0.10 11.64 -31.81
C ARG A 139 -0.80 11.09 -30.71
N GLN A 140 -1.00 9.79 -30.66
CA GLN A 140 -1.81 9.12 -29.64
C GLN A 140 -1.20 9.27 -28.24
N THR A 141 0.14 9.23 -28.16
CA THR A 141 0.88 9.43 -26.91
C THR A 141 0.83 10.90 -26.44
N LEU A 142 1.00 11.86 -27.36
CA LEU A 142 0.90 13.30 -27.07
C LEU A 142 -0.50 13.75 -26.62
N VAL A 143 -1.56 13.23 -27.25
CA VAL A 143 -2.94 13.56 -26.86
C VAL A 143 -3.28 13.01 -25.47
N THR A 144 -2.76 11.84 -25.14
CA THR A 144 -2.94 11.24 -23.81
C THR A 144 -2.28 12.06 -22.70
N ILE A 145 -1.11 12.65 -22.97
CA ILE A 145 -0.47 13.63 -22.08
C ILE A 145 -1.34 14.87 -21.92
N GLY A 146 -1.94 15.38 -23.00
CA GLY A 146 -2.80 16.56 -22.95
C GLY A 146 -4.17 16.36 -22.29
N ILE A 147 -4.65 15.12 -22.17
CA ILE A 147 -5.93 14.77 -21.53
C ILE A 147 -5.77 14.46 -20.03
N SER A 148 -4.55 14.11 -19.58
CA SER A 148 -4.24 13.83 -18.17
C SER A 148 -4.04 15.11 -17.38
#